data_AF-A0A3D1XLN8-F1
#
_entry.id   AF-A0A3D1XLN8-F1
#
_cell.length_a   1.000
_cell.length_b   1.000
_cell.length_c   1.000
_cell.angle_alpha   90.00
_cell.angle_beta   90.00
_cell.angle_gamma   90.00
#
_symmetry.space_group_name_H-M   'P 1'
#
loop_
_entity.id
_entity.type
_entity.pdbx_description
1 polymer ?
#
loop_
_entity_poly.entity_id
_entity_poly.type
_entity_poly.pdbx_seq_one_letter_code
_entity_poly.pdbx_strand_id
1 'polypeptide(L)'
;MLLKKTPITPNQITTLGMIFGVAGGVVCIRGDYFSILFGAFLFLICYVLDNCDGEIARIKDMRSIFGMRYDTFVDWVVHAVYFICLGWGATS
;
A
#
# COMPACT_ATOMS: atom_id res chain seq x y z
N MET A 1 -13.41 16.45 -8.31
CA MET A 1 -14.86 16.32 -7.98
C MET A 1 -15.46 14.93 -8.28
N LEU A 2 -14.87 14.09 -9.15
CA LEU A 2 -15.39 12.74 -9.48
C LEU A 2 -15.35 11.73 -8.31
N LEU A 3 -14.33 11.80 -7.44
CA LEU A 3 -14.22 10.92 -6.26
C LEU A 3 -15.26 11.19 -5.17
N LYS A 4 -15.99 12.32 -5.23
CA LYS A 4 -17.02 12.64 -4.22
C LYS A 4 -18.27 11.76 -4.34
N LYS A 5 -18.50 11.15 -5.51
CA LYS A 5 -19.68 10.32 -5.81
C LYS A 5 -19.47 8.82 -5.68
N THR A 6 -18.23 8.34 -5.51
CA THR A 6 -18.00 6.91 -5.31
C THR A 6 -18.30 6.52 -3.86
N PRO A 7 -18.97 5.38 -3.60
CA PRO A 7 -19.20 4.88 -2.25
C PRO A 7 -17.92 4.34 -1.58
N ILE A 8 -16.76 4.53 -2.21
CA ILE A 8 -15.47 4.05 -1.73
C ILE A 8 -15.05 4.83 -0.49
N THR A 9 -14.79 4.09 0.59
CA THR A 9 -14.28 4.63 1.85
C THR A 9 -12.74 4.69 1.84
N PRO A 10 -12.11 5.60 2.60
CA PRO A 10 -10.65 5.70 2.69
C PRO A 10 -10.03 4.37 3.12
N ASN A 11 -10.60 3.74 4.14
CA ASN A 11 -10.14 2.44 4.65
C ASN A 11 -10.15 1.32 3.59
N GLN A 12 -11.05 1.35 2.60
CA GLN A 12 -11.04 0.39 1.50
C GLN A 12 -9.83 0.59 0.59
N ILE A 13 -9.42 1.85 0.38
CA ILE A 13 -8.25 2.20 -0.42
C ILE A 13 -6.97 1.84 0.34
N THR A 14 -6.90 2.15 1.64
CA THR A 14 -5.80 1.71 2.52
C THR A 14 -5.64 0.18 2.49
N THR A 15 -6.76 -0.56 2.55
CA THR A 15 -6.74 -2.04 2.49
C THR A 15 -6.30 -2.56 1.12
N LEU A 16 -6.70 -1.90 0.03
CA LEU A 16 -6.22 -2.23 -1.30
C LEU A 16 -4.72 -1.97 -1.42
N GLY A 17 -4.24 -0.82 -0.91
CA GLY A 17 -2.82 -0.50 -0.80
C GLY A 17 -2.05 -1.61 -0.08
N MET A 18 -2.54 -2.04 1.08
CA MET A 18 -1.98 -3.15 1.84
C MET A 18 -1.78 -4.42 1.00
N ILE A 19 -2.80 -4.81 0.22
CA ILE A 19 -2.75 -6.00 -0.63
C ILE A 19 -1.66 -5.84 -1.70
N PHE A 20 -1.59 -4.68 -2.36
CA PHE A 20 -0.56 -4.42 -3.37
C PHE A 20 0.84 -4.38 -2.76
N GLY A 21 1.02 -3.74 -1.61
CA GLY A 21 2.30 -3.67 -0.91
C GLY A 21 2.82 -5.04 -0.46
N VAL A 22 1.95 -5.86 0.15
CA VAL A 22 2.28 -7.24 0.56
C VAL A 22 2.56 -8.12 -0.66
N ALA A 23 1.74 -8.03 -1.71
CA ALA A 23 1.97 -8.77 -2.95
C ALA A 23 3.31 -8.37 -3.59
N GLY A 24 3.65 -7.08 -3.58
CA GLY A 24 4.94 -6.57 -4.04
C GLY A 24 6.11 -7.21 -3.29
N GLY A 25 6.02 -7.29 -1.96
CA GLY A 25 7.01 -7.96 -1.12
C GLY A 25 7.14 -9.45 -1.46
N VAL A 26 6.02 -10.18 -1.52
CA VAL A 26 6.02 -11.62 -1.81
C VAL A 26 6.64 -11.94 -3.18
N VAL A 27 6.41 -11.11 -4.19
CA VAL A 27 7.05 -11.30 -5.50
C VAL A 27 8.57 -11.15 -5.40
N CYS A 28 9.08 -10.19 -4.61
CA CYS A 28 10.52 -9.99 -4.41
C CYS A 28 11.25 -11.21 -3.82
N ILE A 29 10.56 -12.16 -3.17
CA ILE A 29 11.17 -13.38 -2.60
C ILE A 29 11.93 -14.20 -3.66
N ARG A 30 11.50 -14.16 -4.92
CA ARG A 30 12.17 -14.90 -6.01
C ARG A 30 13.61 -14.42 -6.29
N GLY A 31 13.95 -13.19 -5.91
CA GLY A 31 15.31 -12.65 -6.06
C GLY A 31 15.74 -12.31 -7.50
N ASP A 32 14.99 -12.72 -8.53
CA ASP A 32 15.31 -12.37 -9.92
C ASP A 32 14.99 -10.91 -10.24
N TYR A 33 15.70 -10.35 -11.23
CA TYR A 33 15.57 -8.94 -11.63
C TYR A 33 14.13 -8.56 -11.98
N PHE A 34 13.41 -9.43 -12.70
CA PHE A 34 12.04 -9.15 -13.13
C PHE A 34 11.06 -9.18 -11.96
N SER A 35 11.23 -10.10 -11.02
CA SER A 35 10.45 -10.18 -9.78
C SER A 35 10.68 -8.95 -8.90
N ILE A 36 11.92 -8.50 -8.71
CA ILE A 36 12.22 -7.28 -7.96
C ILE A 36 11.62 -6.06 -8.65
N LEU A 37 11.74 -5.96 -9.98
CA LEU A 37 11.17 -4.86 -10.76
C LEU A 37 9.64 -4.81 -10.64
N PHE A 38 8.98 -5.97 -10.74
CA PHE A 38 7.53 -6.06 -10.60
C PHE A 38 7.08 -5.77 -9.16
N GLY A 39 7.82 -6.25 -8.16
CA GLY A 39 7.57 -5.94 -6.75
C GLY A 39 7.69 -4.45 -6.46
N ALA A 40 8.71 -3.78 -6.98
CA ALA A 40 8.88 -2.33 -6.87
C ALA A 40 7.74 -1.55 -7.56
N PHE A 41 7.26 -2.03 -8.71
CA PHE A 41 6.11 -1.44 -9.38
C PHE A 41 4.82 -1.57 -8.56
N LEU A 42 4.56 -2.72 -7.95
CA LEU A 42 3.42 -2.91 -7.05
C LEU A 42 3.52 -2.04 -5.80
N PHE A 43 4.73 -1.88 -5.26
CA PHE A 43 4.99 -1.00 -4.13
C PHE A 43 4.74 0.48 -4.48
N LEU A 44 5.10 0.91 -5.69
CA LEU A 44 4.77 2.25 -6.18
C LEU A 44 3.25 2.46 -6.27
N ILE A 45 2.49 1.46 -6.74
CA ILE A 45 1.02 1.52 -6.76
C ILE A 45 0.47 1.67 -5.33
N CYS A 46 0.99 0.90 -4.37
CA CYS A 46 0.61 1.04 -2.95
C CYS A 46 0.80 2.48 -2.47
N TYR A 47 1.96 3.08 -2.73
CA TYR A 47 2.27 4.44 -2.31
C TYR A 47 1.35 5.49 -2.96
N VAL A 48 0.95 5.30 -4.21
CA VAL A 48 -0.01 6.18 -4.88
C VAL A 48 -1.40 6.06 -4.26
N LEU A 49 -1.84 4.85 -3.92
CA LEU A 49 -3.14 4.60 -3.29
C LEU A 49 -3.23 5.19 -1.88
N ASP A 50 -2.14 5.12 -1.12
CA ASP A 50 -1.99 5.74 0.20
C ASP A 50 -2.21 7.27 0.14
N ASN A 51 -1.49 7.95 -0.76
CA ASN A 51 -1.69 9.39 -0.96
C ASN A 51 -3.14 9.73 -1.38
N CYS A 52 -3.77 8.86 -2.17
CA CYS A 52 -5.15 9.04 -2.61
C CYS A 52 -6.15 8.92 -1.45
N ASP A 53 -5.95 8.00 -0.50
CA ASP A 53 -6.91 7.81 0.60
C ASP A 53 -6.94 9.02 1.56
N GLY A 54 -5.80 9.65 1.80
CA GLY A 54 -5.65 10.85 2.62
C GLY A 54 -6.31 12.07 1.96
N GLU A 55 -6.13 12.23 0.64
CA GLU A 55 -6.84 13.25 -0.13
C GLU A 55 -8.36 13.03 -0.10
N ILE A 56 -8.82 11.78 -0.27
CA ILE A 56 -10.24 11.44 -0.23
C ILE A 56 -10.84 11.70 1.15
N ALA A 57 -10.13 11.33 2.22
CA ALA A 57 -10.55 11.61 3.59
C ALA A 57 -10.71 13.12 3.84
N ARG A 58 -9.79 13.95 3.29
CA ARG A 58 -9.87 15.41 3.39
C ARG A 58 -10.99 16.01 2.54
N ILE A 59 -11.22 15.52 1.32
CA ILE A 59 -12.25 16.01 0.39
C ILE A 59 -13.67 15.64 0.86
N LYS A 60 -13.84 14.44 1.43
CA LYS A 60 -15.13 13.93 1.92
C LYS A 60 -15.38 14.23 3.40
N ASP A 61 -14.44 14.91 4.06
CA ASP A 61 -14.45 15.20 5.50
C ASP A 61 -14.67 13.97 6.39
N MET A 62 -14.15 12.82 5.96
CA MET A 62 -14.24 11.53 6.66
C MET A 62 -12.96 11.23 7.45
N ARG A 63 -12.25 12.28 7.88
CA ARG A 63 -11.05 12.14 8.71
C ARG A 63 -11.45 11.58 10.07
N SER A 64 -10.88 10.44 10.44
CA SER A 64 -11.13 9.81 11.74
C SER A 64 -9.81 9.39 12.38
N ILE A 65 -9.79 9.38 13.72
CA ILE A 65 -8.64 8.92 14.51
C ILE A 65 -8.35 7.44 14.21
N PHE A 66 -9.40 6.64 14.02
CA PHE A 66 -9.26 5.23 13.64
C PHE A 66 -8.63 5.08 12.25
N GLY A 67 -9.13 5.81 11.25
CA GLY A 67 -8.58 5.78 9.89
C GLY A 67 -7.10 6.15 9.86
N MET A 68 -6.72 7.22 10.55
CA MET A 68 -5.31 7.63 10.67
C MET A 68 -4.43 6.55 11.33
N ARG A 69 -4.91 5.88 12.38
CA ARG A 69 -4.17 4.78 13.02
C ARG A 69 -4.09 3.54 12.14
N TYR A 70 -5.16 3.24 11.41
CA TYR A 70 -5.23 2.11 10.50
C TYR A 70 -4.26 2.28 9.34
N ASP A 71 -4.23 3.48 8.75
CA ASP A 71 -3.30 3.91 7.73
C ASP A 71 -1.84 3.71 8.15
N THR A 72 -1.45 4.29 9.29
CA THR A 72 -0.10 4.10 9.87
C THR A 72 0.23 2.63 10.15
N PHE A 73 -0.75 1.85 10.63
CA PHE A 73 -0.54 0.43 10.89
C PHE A 73 -0.29 -0.36 9.60
N VAL A 74 -1.08 -0.09 8.56
CA VAL A 74 -0.94 -0.72 7.24
C VAL A 74 0.43 -0.41 6.65
N ASP A 75 0.87 0.85 6.71
CA ASP A 75 2.21 1.27 6.27
C ASP A 75 3.32 0.46 6.94
N TRP A 76 3.24 0.29 8.27
CA TRP A 76 4.24 -0.47 9.01
C TRP A 76 4.27 -1.93 8.59
N VAL A 77 3.10 -2.55 8.39
CA VAL A 77 3.00 -3.94 7.93
C VAL A 77 3.57 -4.09 6.52
N VAL A 78 3.17 -3.22 5.60
CA VAL A 78 3.64 -3.24 4.20
C VAL A 78 5.14 -3.05 4.14
N HIS A 79 5.71 -2.07 4.85
CA HIS A 79 7.15 -1.85 4.90
C HIS A 79 7.90 -3.04 5.49
N ALA A 80 7.45 -3.56 6.64
CA ALA A 80 8.09 -4.71 7.28
C ALA A 80 8.12 -5.92 6.34
N VAL A 81 6.97 -6.28 5.74
CA VAL A 81 6.88 -7.42 4.80
C VAL A 81 7.75 -7.18 3.57
N TYR A 82 7.64 -5.99 2.96
CA TYR A 82 8.37 -5.67 1.73
C TYR A 82 9.88 -5.76 1.91
N PHE A 83 10.43 -5.13 2.96
CA PHE A 83 11.88 -5.16 3.21
C PHE A 83 12.38 -6.54 3.65
N ILE A 84 11.60 -7.31 4.43
CA ILE A 84 11.97 -8.68 4.79
C ILE A 84 12.04 -9.56 3.54
N CYS A 85 11.02 -9.51 2.68
CA CYS A 85 10.98 -10.31 1.47
C CYS A 85 12.05 -9.91 0.45
N LEU A 86 12.31 -8.60 0.31
CA LEU A 86 13.37 -8.08 -0.55
C LEU A 86 14.76 -8.52 -0.05
N GLY A 87 15.02 -8.41 1.26
CA GLY A 87 16.28 -8.86 1.86
C GLY A 87 16.48 -10.37 1.71
N TRP A 88 15.42 -11.15 1.87
CA TRP A 88 15.45 -12.60 1.63
C TRP A 88 15.78 -12.93 0.18
N GLY A 89 15.08 -12.31 -0.77
CA GLY A 89 15.31 -12.50 -2.20
C GLY A 89 16.70 -12.06 -2.66
N ALA A 90 17.28 -11.02 -2.03
CA ALA A 90 18.64 -10.57 -2.33
C ALA A 90 19.74 -11.49 -1.77
N THR A 91 19.42 -12.31 -0.76
CA THR A 91 20.37 -13.25 -0.14
C THR A 91 20.28 -14.65 -0.73
N SER A 92 19.16 -14.99 -1.37
CA SER A 92 18.88 -16.30 -2.00
C SER A 92 19.52 -16.39 -3.38
#